data_AF-F7K031-F1
#
_entry.id   AF-F7K031-F1
#
_cell.length_a   1.000
_cell.length_b   1.000
_cell.length_c   1.000
_cell.angle_alpha   90.00
_cell.angle_beta   90.00
_cell.angle_gamma   90.00
#
_symmetry.space_group_name_H-M   'P 1'
#
loop_
_entity.id
_entity.type
_entity.pdbx_description
1 polymer ?
#
loop_
_entity_poly.entity_id
_entity_poly.type
_entity_poly.pdbx_seq_one_letter_code
_entity_poly.pdbx_strand_id
1 'polypeptide(L)' 'MSKEEFLNYIIDFAMDTEWGDLKRREQLRALFTSWCFIFGIDADTKECDDVLGAICFRAAFEMIEEFENYMVELIV' A
#
# COMPACT_ATOMS: atom_id res chain seq x y z
N MET A 1 -13.20 4.30 11.97
CA MET A 1 -12.70 4.20 10.59
C MET A 1 -12.90 2.77 10.15
N SER A 2 -13.63 2.56 9.07
CA SER A 2 -13.80 1.23 8.46
C SER A 2 -12.56 0.84 7.65
N LYS A 3 -12.49 -0.44 7.27
CA LYS A 3 -11.44 -0.96 6.40
C LYS A 3 -11.38 -0.24 5.05
N GLU A 4 -12.53 0.01 4.45
CA GLU A 4 -12.65 0.73 3.18
C GLU A 4 -12.30 2.21 3.31
N GLU A 5 -12.72 2.88 4.39
CA GLU A 5 -12.37 4.28 4.64
C GLU A 5 -10.86 4.46 4.76
N PHE A 6 -10.18 3.57 5.48
CA PHE A 6 -8.74 3.65 5.64
C PHE A 6 -8.01 3.32 4.33
N LEU A 7 -8.48 2.33 3.58
CA LEU A 7 -7.92 2.01 2.27
C LEU A 7 -8.05 3.18 1.29
N ASN A 8 -9.21 3.83 1.23
CA ASN A 8 -9.41 5.00 0.38
C ASN A 8 -8.44 6.13 0.74
N TYR A 9 -8.21 6.36 2.04
CA TYR A 9 -7.21 7.32 2.50
C TYR A 9 -5.78 6.96 2.02
N ILE A 10 -5.39 5.69 2.10
CA ILE A 10 -4.08 5.21 1.62
C ILE A 10 -3.94 5.47 0.12
N ILE A 11 -4.98 5.21 -0.65
CA ILE A 11 -5.00 5.41 -2.10
C ILE A 11 -4.87 6.90 -2.44
N ASP A 12 -5.63 7.77 -1.78
CA ASP A 12 -5.53 9.22 -1.99
C ASP A 12 -4.12 9.73 -1.65
N PHE A 13 -3.51 9.22 -0.57
CA PHE A 13 -2.13 9.53 -0.20
C PHE A 13 -1.13 9.03 -1.25
N ALA A 14 -1.32 7.83 -1.79
CA ALA A 14 -0.45 7.26 -2.82
C ALA A 14 -0.51 8.07 -4.13
N MET A 15 -1.68 8.58 -4.50
CA MET A 15 -1.85 9.44 -5.69
C MET A 15 -1.11 10.79 -5.57
N ASP A 16 -0.88 11.29 -4.35
CA ASP A 16 -0.05 12.49 -4.07
C ASP A 16 1.43 12.14 -3.79
N THR A 17 1.78 10.85 -3.81
CA THR A 17 3.13 10.38 -3.49
C THR A 17 3.97 10.27 -4.75
N GLU A 18 5.06 11.03 -4.81
CA GLU A 18 6.13 10.78 -5.78
C GLU A 18 6.96 9.58 -5.31
N TRP A 19 7.02 8.51 -6.13
CA TRP A 19 7.72 7.27 -5.76
C TRP A 19 9.21 7.47 -5.41
N GLY A 20 9.86 8.46 -6.03
CA GLY A 20 11.25 8.83 -5.77
C GLY A 20 11.48 9.54 -4.42
N ASP A 21 10.43 10.07 -3.78
CA ASP A 21 10.54 10.65 -2.44
C ASP A 21 10.53 9.54 -1.39
N LEU A 22 11.73 9.21 -0.89
CA LEU A 22 11.93 8.19 0.13
C LEU A 22 11.03 8.39 1.36
N LYS A 23 10.82 9.63 1.82
CA LYS A 23 10.03 9.87 3.04
C LYS A 23 8.56 9.58 2.79
N ARG A 24 8.02 10.02 1.65
CA ARG A 24 6.62 9.77 1.28
C ARG A 24 6.38 8.28 1.05
N ARG A 25 7.33 7.60 0.41
CA ARG A 25 7.28 6.16 0.19
C ARG A 25 7.28 5.35 1.50
N GLU A 26 8.14 5.70 2.46
CA GLU A 26 8.13 5.08 3.80
C GLU A 26 6.81 5.34 4.55
N GLN A 27 6.24 6.54 4.42
CA GLN A 27 4.94 6.87 5.02
C GLN A 27 3.81 6.04 4.40
N LEU A 28 3.78 5.91 3.06
CA LEU A 28 2.82 5.07 2.36
C LEU A 28 2.90 3.62 2.84
N ARG A 29 4.11 3.05 2.94
CA ARG A 29 4.32 1.70 3.48
C ARG A 29 3.83 1.59 4.91
N ALA A 30 4.18 2.52 5.79
CA ALA A 30 3.74 2.49 7.18
C ALA A 30 2.20 2.50 7.33
N LEU A 31 1.50 3.29 6.49
CA LEU A 31 0.04 3.31 6.46
C LEU A 31 -0.53 1.97 5.98
N PHE A 32 0.01 1.42 4.90
CA PHE A 32 -0.39 0.11 4.38
C PHE A 32 -0.14 -1.03 5.38
N THR A 33 1.06 -1.13 5.94
CA THR A 33 1.41 -2.11 6.98
C THR A 33 0.46 -2.00 8.18
N SER A 34 0.12 -0.77 8.60
CA SER A 34 -0.84 -0.55 9.69
C SER A 34 -2.24 -1.06 9.32
N TRP A 35 -2.69 -0.82 8.09
CA TRP A 35 -3.97 -1.34 7.59
C TRP A 35 -3.99 -2.87 7.61
N CYS A 36 -2.93 -3.52 7.14
CA CYS A 36 -2.82 -4.98 7.18
C CYS A 36 -2.88 -5.52 8.61
N PHE A 37 -2.17 -4.92 9.57
CA PHE A 37 -2.18 -5.38 10.96
C PHE A 37 -3.52 -5.13 11.67
N ILE A 38 -4.19 -4.01 11.41
CA ILE A 38 -5.49 -3.69 12.02
C ILE A 38 -6.56 -4.66 11.54
N PHE A 39 -6.51 -5.08 10.28
CA PHE A 39 -7.54 -5.92 9.65
C PHE A 39 -7.14 -7.39 9.46
N GLY A 40 -5.96 -7.80 9.93
CA GLY A 40 -5.47 -9.17 9.88
C GLY A 40 -5.25 -9.69 8.46
N ILE A 41 -4.59 -8.89 7.62
CA ILE A 41 -4.30 -9.23 6.22
C ILE A 41 -2.84 -9.65 6.09
N ASP A 42 -2.63 -10.94 5.78
CA ASP A 42 -1.31 -11.50 5.52
C ASP A 42 -0.87 -11.21 4.08
N ALA A 43 0.45 -11.15 3.86
CA ALA A 43 1.04 -10.80 2.57
C ALA A 43 0.64 -11.78 1.46
N ASP A 44 0.51 -13.08 1.77
CA ASP A 44 0.19 -14.17 0.83
C ASP A 44 -1.32 -14.28 0.49
N THR A 45 -2.13 -13.30 0.89
CA THR A 45 -3.57 -13.33 0.61
C THR A 45 -3.90 -12.62 -0.70
N LYS A 46 -4.86 -13.18 -1.45
CA LYS A 46 -5.41 -12.52 -2.65
C LYS A 46 -5.90 -11.09 -2.35
N GLU A 47 -6.39 -10.85 -1.15
CA GLU A 47 -6.84 -9.52 -0.74
C GLU A 47 -5.66 -8.53 -0.67
N CYS A 48 -4.50 -8.94 -0.15
CA CYS A 48 -3.29 -8.12 -0.15
C CYS A 48 -2.89 -7.76 -1.58
N ASP A 49 -2.83 -8.75 -2.48
CA ASP A 49 -2.50 -8.56 -3.90
C ASP A 49 -3.46 -7.58 -4.60
N ASP A 50 -4.77 -7.79 -4.42
CA ASP A 50 -5.81 -6.96 -5.05
C ASP A 50 -5.71 -5.49 -4.55
N VAL A 51 -5.39 -5.29 -3.26
CA VAL A 51 -5.21 -3.96 -2.66
C VAL A 51 -3.93 -3.28 -3.15
N LEU A 52 -2.80 -3.99 -3.19
CA LEU A 52 -1.54 -3.46 -3.72
C LEU A 52 -1.69 -3.08 -5.19
N GLY A 53 -2.33 -3.93 -5.99
CA GLY A 53 -2.64 -3.64 -7.37
C GLY A 53 -3.52 -2.38 -7.52
N ALA A 54 -4.52 -2.20 -6.66
CA ALA A 54 -5.36 -1.00 -6.66
C ALA A 54 -4.58 0.27 -6.32
N ILE A 55 -3.69 0.23 -5.32
CA ILE A 55 -2.84 1.36 -4.94
C ILE A 55 -1.87 1.70 -6.09
N CYS A 56 -1.13 0.70 -6.59
CA CYS A 56 -0.14 0.87 -7.64
C CYS A 56 -0.76 1.43 -8.93
N PHE A 57 -1.91 0.89 -9.34
CA PHE A 57 -2.63 1.33 -10.53
C PHE A 57 -3.13 2.78 -10.39
N ARG A 58 -3.74 3.13 -9.26
CA ARG A 58 -4.30 4.49 -9.05
C ARG A 58 -3.22 5.56 -8.89
N ALA A 59 -2.12 5.21 -8.24
CA ALA A 59 -0.96 6.10 -8.11
C ALA A 59 -0.09 6.17 -9.38
N ALA A 60 -0.42 5.37 -10.41
CA ALA A 60 0.32 5.31 -11.66
C ALA A 60 1.83 5.02 -11.48
N PHE A 61 2.18 4.15 -10.53
CA PHE A 61 3.58 3.72 -10.35
C PHE A 61 4.00 2.80 -11.49
N GLU A 62 5.14 3.09 -12.11
CA GLU A 62 5.63 2.37 -13.30
C GLU A 62 6.32 1.04 -12.97
N MET A 63 6.77 0.84 -11.73
CA MET A 63 7.56 -0.31 -11.29
C MET A 63 6.77 -1.19 -10.31
N ILE A 64 5.80 -1.94 -10.83
CA ILE A 64 4.83 -2.73 -10.05
C ILE A 64 5.53 -3.74 -9.12
N GLU A 65 6.47 -4.53 -9.65
CA GLU A 65 7.15 -5.57 -8.86
C GLU A 65 8.04 -4.98 -7.76
N GLU A 66 8.70 -3.85 -8.01
CA GLU A 66 9.48 -3.14 -6.99
C GLU A 66 8.55 -2.58 -5.89
N PHE A 67 7.43 -1.98 -6.31
CA PHE A 67 6.41 -1.47 -5.40
C PHE A 67 5.88 -2.57 -4.48
N GLU A 68 5.41 -3.69 -5.05
CA GLU A 68 4.82 -4.79 -4.27
C GLU A 68 5.82 -5.35 -3.27
N ASN A 69 7.02 -5.73 -3.72
CA ASN A 69 8.07 -6.26 -2.85
C ASN A 69 8.44 -5.30 -1.71
N TYR A 70 8.52 -4.01 -2.01
CA TYR A 70 8.83 -3.00 -1.00
C TYR A 70 7.72 -2.87 0.06
N MET A 71 6.46 -2.93 -0.36
CA MET A 71 5.31 -2.74 0.52
C MET A 71 5.08 -3.92 1.47
N VAL A 72 5.34 -5.15 1.00
CA VAL A 72 5.14 -6.38 1.80
C VAL A 72 6.30 -6.73 2.72
N GLU A 73 7.47 -6.09 2.60
CA GLU A 73 8.70 -6.41 3.34
C GLU A 73 8.52 -6.51 4.87
N LEU A 74 7.54 -5.78 5.43
CA LEU A 74 7.29 -5.70 6.87
C LEU A 74 6.04 -6.48 7.33
N ILE A 75 5.42 -7.22 6.43
CA ILE A 75 4.18 -7.96 6.65
C ILE A 75 4.51 -9.45 6.56
N VAL A 76 3.88 -10.27 7.41
CA VAL A 76 4.08 -11.73 7.45
C VAL A 76 3.08 -12.43 6.53
#